data_AF-A0A6I5PED6-F1
#
_entry.id   AF-A0A6I5PED6-F1
#
_cell.length_a   1.000
_cell.length_b   1.000
_cell.length_c   1.000
_cell.angle_alpha   90.00
_cell.angle_beta   90.00
_cell.angle_gamma   90.00
#
_symmetry.space_group_name_H-M   'P 1'
#
loop_
_entity.id
_entity.type
_entity.pdbx_description
1 polymer ?
#
loop_
_entity_poly.entity_id
_entity_poly.type
_entity_poly.pdbx_seq_one_letter_code
_entity_poly.pdbx_strand_id
1 'polypeptide(L)'
;MLVLNGRQGHEDEDAEYWLELIESFGGNSPVIVALNKITEHPFDVNRGALQQKFPNIRAFIPTDCAAEIGLDELQATIKQETDRLEFLRTPFPASWLTIKNKLAGMEKNYISYETYRDLCQQDGEADTSAQDSLANCLHSLGIALNYKDDPRLRDTHVLNPHWVTNGIYTLLNASELAETQGEMAADCLDRTLDIQQYPRERHGFLLELMRKFELCFRFADDDSRFLIPDLLDKQQPAAAAEFDLVECLNFCYEYPVLPEGLLPRFIVRTHVLSEHQLRWRTGVILHFEGNRALVKADRADKCVTISVDGPVNSRRRLLAIIRSDFERIHNSFKFTPQELVPVPAHPDVMLPYPDMIVMEQNGLQELPQVINGQIVHLNIRDLLNGVDLEGSRRPDTDLRRRIDTLHLFISYSHQDNALREELETHLKILQRQGLIQTWSDRCILPGDKWATDIDANLNRADIILFLISADFIASQYCYEIEMPQAMARHESGEAVVIPIILRPCDWRNTPFNKLGWLPQNSEPVTTWGDRDAAWLNVERGIKAVIQERKGDRS
;
A
#
# COMPACT_ATOMS: atom_id res chain seq x y z
N MET A 1 -19.73 -6.34 13.92
CA MET A 1 -20.58 -6.03 15.09
C MET A 1 -20.04 -4.76 15.71
N LEU A 2 -20.92 -3.80 16.01
CA LEU A 2 -20.58 -2.55 16.69
C LEU A 2 -21.08 -2.64 18.14
N VAL A 3 -20.25 -2.24 19.11
CA VAL A 3 -20.63 -2.22 20.53
C VAL A 3 -20.48 -0.80 21.05
N LEU A 4 -21.59 -0.19 21.47
CA LEU A 4 -21.64 1.18 21.99
C LEU A 4 -21.88 1.17 23.50
N ASN A 5 -21.49 2.25 24.18
CA ASN A 5 -21.83 2.47 25.58
C ASN A 5 -22.26 3.93 25.81
N GLY A 6 -23.22 4.15 26.71
CA GLY A 6 -23.83 5.47 26.94
C GLY A 6 -23.06 6.37 27.92
N ARG A 7 -21.73 6.23 28.04
CA ARG A 7 -20.96 7.00 29.03
C ARG A 7 -20.58 8.39 28.55
N GLN A 8 -20.73 8.69 27.27
CA GLN A 8 -20.10 9.86 26.65
C GLN A 8 -21.10 10.94 26.18
N GLY A 9 -22.41 10.68 26.10
CA GLY A 9 -23.41 11.68 25.69
C GLY A 9 -23.32 12.11 24.22
N HIS A 10 -22.51 11.39 23.43
CA HIS A 10 -22.26 11.59 22.00
C HIS A 10 -22.56 10.30 21.22
N GLU A 11 -23.54 9.50 21.68
CA GLU A 11 -23.73 8.12 21.22
C GLU A 11 -24.14 8.03 19.75
N ASP A 12 -24.89 9.01 19.23
CA ASP A 12 -25.23 9.11 17.81
C ASP A 12 -23.99 9.44 16.96
N GLU A 13 -23.12 10.36 17.42
CA GLU A 13 -21.88 10.74 16.72
C GLU A 13 -20.87 9.58 16.72
N ASP A 14 -20.73 8.89 17.85
CA ASP A 14 -19.91 7.67 17.98
C ASP A 14 -20.43 6.56 17.07
N ALA A 15 -21.75 6.33 17.08
CA ALA A 15 -22.37 5.33 16.21
C ALA A 15 -22.07 5.62 14.74
N GLU A 16 -22.27 6.88 14.31
CA GLU A 16 -22.03 7.30 12.94
C GLU A 16 -20.56 7.15 12.55
N TYR A 17 -19.61 7.61 13.38
CA TYR A 17 -18.18 7.46 13.14
C TYR A 17 -17.78 5.98 12.94
N TRP A 18 -18.19 5.10 13.85
CA TRP A 18 -17.83 3.68 13.76
C TRP A 18 -18.53 2.97 12.61
N LEU A 19 -19.76 3.37 12.24
CA LEU A 19 -20.47 2.82 11.09
C LEU A 19 -19.81 3.24 9.77
N GLU A 20 -19.39 4.49 9.62
CA GLU A 20 -18.59 4.96 8.48
C GLU A 20 -17.29 4.16 8.37
N LEU A 21 -16.63 3.87 9.50
CA LEU A 21 -15.42 3.06 9.52
C LEU A 21 -15.70 1.60 9.13
N ILE A 22 -16.78 1.00 9.64
CA ILE A 22 -17.18 -0.37 9.28
C ILE A 22 -17.49 -0.47 7.79
N GLU A 23 -18.21 0.48 7.21
CA GLU A 23 -18.51 0.51 5.78
C GLU A 23 -17.22 0.67 4.96
N SER A 24 -16.29 1.50 5.42
CA SER A 24 -15.00 1.75 4.76
C SER A 24 -14.15 0.49 4.54
N PHE A 25 -14.21 -0.48 5.46
CA PHE A 25 -13.46 -1.74 5.36
C PHE A 25 -14.33 -2.92 4.94
N GLY A 26 -15.52 -3.04 5.55
CA GLY A 26 -16.43 -4.17 5.40
C GLY A 26 -17.46 -4.01 4.28
N GLY A 27 -17.59 -2.82 3.68
CA GLY A 27 -18.59 -2.52 2.65
C GLY A 27 -20.00 -2.88 3.11
N ASN A 28 -20.70 -3.66 2.28
CA ASN A 28 -22.09 -4.08 2.53
C ASN A 28 -22.26 -5.23 3.54
N SER A 29 -21.24 -5.51 4.36
CA SER A 29 -21.31 -6.56 5.39
C SER A 29 -22.46 -6.26 6.38
N PRO A 30 -23.26 -7.26 6.80
CA PRO A 30 -24.33 -7.05 7.78
C PRO A 30 -23.78 -6.54 9.12
N VAL A 31 -24.43 -5.52 9.69
CA VAL A 31 -24.03 -4.92 10.97
C VAL A 31 -25.09 -5.16 12.03
N ILE A 32 -24.65 -5.61 13.20
CA ILE A 32 -25.45 -5.68 14.42
C ILE A 32 -24.86 -4.67 15.39
N VAL A 33 -25.70 -3.79 15.95
CA VAL A 33 -25.32 -2.78 16.93
C VAL A 33 -25.77 -3.23 18.31
N ALA A 34 -24.82 -3.53 19.20
CA ALA A 34 -25.08 -3.85 20.60
C ALA A 34 -24.95 -2.58 21.44
N LEU A 35 -26.05 -2.16 22.08
CA LEU A 35 -26.07 -1.03 23.02
C LEU A 35 -25.77 -1.58 24.41
N ASN A 36 -24.51 -1.49 24.85
CA ASN A 36 -24.04 -2.21 26.03
C ASN A 36 -24.06 -1.35 27.31
N LYS A 37 -24.11 -2.03 28.47
CA LYS A 37 -24.16 -1.43 29.81
C LYS A 37 -25.44 -0.62 30.08
N ILE A 38 -26.56 -1.07 29.52
CA ILE A 38 -27.86 -0.41 29.66
C ILE A 38 -28.35 -0.31 31.10
N THR A 39 -27.84 -1.15 32.02
CA THR A 39 -28.23 -1.07 33.44
C THR A 39 -27.50 0.03 34.19
N GLU A 40 -26.23 0.28 33.85
CA GLU A 40 -25.39 1.32 34.46
C GLU A 40 -25.71 2.69 33.85
N HIS A 41 -25.80 2.73 32.52
CA HIS A 41 -26.07 3.94 31.74
C HIS A 41 -27.08 3.63 30.63
N PRO A 42 -28.39 3.78 30.90
CA PRO A 42 -29.41 3.63 29.87
C PRO A 42 -29.24 4.71 28.79
N PHE A 43 -29.16 4.28 27.53
CA PHE A 43 -29.10 5.16 26.37
C PHE A 43 -29.78 4.50 25.17
N ASP A 44 -30.06 5.28 24.15
CA ASP A 44 -30.50 4.80 22.84
C ASP A 44 -29.85 5.67 21.76
N VAL A 45 -29.98 5.25 20.51
CA VAL A 45 -29.51 5.98 19.33
C VAL A 45 -30.69 6.25 18.39
N ASN A 46 -30.54 7.18 17.46
CA ASN A 46 -31.53 7.43 16.43
C ASN A 46 -31.53 6.30 15.38
N ARG A 47 -32.14 5.17 15.74
CA ARG A 47 -32.16 3.94 14.92
C ARG A 47 -32.68 4.18 13.51
N GLY A 48 -33.71 5.01 13.36
CA GLY A 48 -34.31 5.33 12.06
C GLY A 48 -33.34 6.08 11.15
N ALA A 49 -32.70 7.13 11.67
CA ALA A 49 -31.69 7.88 10.91
C ALA A 49 -30.47 7.00 10.57
N LEU A 50 -29.99 6.21 11.54
CA LEU A 50 -28.85 5.31 11.33
C LEU A 50 -29.17 4.21 10.31
N GLN A 51 -30.35 3.59 10.34
CA GLN A 51 -30.74 2.58 9.33
C GLN A 51 -30.96 3.18 7.95
N GLN A 52 -31.43 4.42 7.88
CA GLN A 52 -31.57 5.13 6.61
C GLN A 52 -30.21 5.43 5.99
N LYS A 53 -29.23 5.85 6.80
CA LYS A 53 -27.85 6.11 6.35
C LYS A 53 -27.09 4.81 6.06
N PHE A 54 -27.26 3.79 6.91
CA PHE A 54 -26.55 2.51 6.86
C PHE A 54 -27.56 1.34 6.76
N PRO A 55 -28.04 1.02 5.54
CA PRO A 55 -29.08 0.01 5.31
C PRO A 55 -28.61 -1.44 5.58
N ASN A 56 -27.32 -1.66 5.77
CA ASN A 56 -26.73 -2.94 6.19
C ASN A 56 -26.91 -3.22 7.70
N ILE A 57 -27.38 -2.27 8.50
CA ILE A 57 -27.73 -2.51 9.91
C ILE A 57 -28.95 -3.44 9.98
N ARG A 58 -28.79 -4.56 10.70
CA ARG A 58 -29.80 -5.61 10.85
C ARG A 58 -30.58 -5.53 12.15
N ALA A 59 -29.92 -5.11 13.22
CA ALA A 59 -30.54 -5.04 14.54
C ALA A 59 -29.80 -4.05 15.46
N PHE A 60 -30.57 -3.48 16.39
CA PHE A 60 -30.07 -2.80 17.58
C PHE A 60 -30.50 -3.62 18.79
N ILE A 61 -29.54 -4.11 19.56
CA ILE A 61 -29.80 -5.04 20.65
C ILE A 61 -29.28 -4.41 21.95
N PRO A 62 -30.15 -4.07 22.91
CA PRO A 62 -29.72 -3.60 24.20
C PRO A 62 -29.14 -4.76 25.02
N THR A 63 -27.92 -4.60 25.51
CA THR A 63 -27.19 -5.66 26.22
C THR A 63 -26.65 -5.21 27.56
N ASP A 64 -26.57 -6.14 28.50
CA ASP A 64 -25.80 -5.98 29.72
C ASP A 64 -25.10 -7.29 30.09
N CYS A 65 -23.77 -7.27 30.14
CA CYS A 65 -23.00 -8.48 30.45
C CYS A 65 -23.14 -8.92 31.90
N ALA A 66 -23.24 -8.00 32.87
CA ALA A 66 -23.29 -8.33 34.28
C ALA A 66 -24.67 -8.81 34.72
N ALA A 67 -25.71 -8.22 34.13
CA ALA A 67 -27.10 -8.63 34.35
C ALA A 67 -27.60 -9.69 33.35
N GLU A 68 -26.75 -10.16 32.44
CA GLU A 68 -27.04 -11.15 31.39
C GLU A 68 -28.24 -10.76 30.49
N ILE A 69 -28.44 -9.47 30.23
CA ILE A 69 -29.56 -8.96 29.44
C ILE A 69 -29.20 -8.95 27.95
N GLY A 70 -30.13 -9.40 27.10
CA GLY A 70 -30.02 -9.28 25.63
C GLY A 70 -28.98 -10.19 24.97
N LEU A 71 -28.24 -10.99 25.74
CA LEU A 71 -27.18 -11.86 25.22
C LEU A 71 -27.72 -13.01 24.37
N ASP A 72 -28.84 -13.62 24.78
CA ASP A 72 -29.50 -14.69 24.01
C ASP A 72 -30.07 -14.16 22.69
N GLU A 73 -30.67 -12.97 22.71
CA GLU A 73 -31.16 -12.29 21.50
C GLU A 73 -30.00 -11.97 20.55
N LEU A 74 -28.92 -11.38 21.07
CA LEU A 74 -27.71 -11.10 20.31
C LEU A 74 -27.15 -12.37 19.66
N GLN A 75 -27.04 -13.47 20.40
CA GLN A 75 -26.58 -14.74 19.87
C GLN A 75 -27.50 -15.28 18.78
N ALA A 76 -28.82 -15.19 18.96
CA ALA A 76 -29.80 -15.63 17.97
C ALA A 76 -29.71 -14.80 16.68
N THR A 77 -29.57 -13.48 16.78
CA THR A 77 -29.40 -12.60 15.61
C THR A 77 -28.09 -12.87 14.88
N ILE A 78 -26.98 -13.10 15.60
CA ILE A 78 -25.70 -13.47 14.96
C ILE A 78 -25.87 -14.78 14.17
N LYS A 79 -26.50 -15.80 14.75
CA LYS A 79 -26.76 -17.09 14.05
C LYS A 79 -27.61 -16.88 12.80
N GLN A 80 -28.70 -16.10 12.91
CA GLN A 80 -29.58 -15.80 11.78
C GLN A 80 -28.88 -15.07 10.64
N GLU A 81 -28.07 -14.05 10.93
CA GLU A 81 -27.33 -13.32 9.90
C GLU A 81 -26.22 -14.18 9.29
N THR A 82 -25.58 -15.03 10.10
CA THR A 82 -24.59 -16.00 9.61
C THR A 82 -25.25 -16.97 8.62
N ASP A 83 -26.42 -17.54 8.93
CA ASP A 83 -27.15 -18.47 8.05
C ASP A 83 -27.60 -17.86 6.70
N ARG A 84 -27.68 -16.53 6.63
CA ARG A 84 -28.00 -15.76 5.42
C ARG A 84 -26.80 -15.53 4.51
N LEU A 85 -25.57 -15.73 4.99
CA LEU A 85 -24.37 -15.58 4.17
C LEU A 85 -24.28 -16.73 3.16
N GLU A 86 -24.52 -16.42 1.89
CA GLU A 86 -24.55 -17.41 0.80
C GLU A 86 -23.26 -18.22 0.69
N PHE A 87 -22.11 -17.58 0.95
CA PHE A 87 -20.78 -18.21 0.89
C PHE A 87 -20.58 -19.37 1.90
N LEU A 88 -21.34 -19.41 3.00
CA LEU A 88 -21.27 -20.53 3.95
C LEU A 88 -21.92 -21.81 3.42
N ARG A 89 -22.67 -21.72 2.32
CA ARG A 89 -23.30 -22.87 1.65
C ARG A 89 -22.44 -23.43 0.52
N THR A 90 -21.31 -22.81 0.21
CA THR A 90 -20.37 -23.30 -0.80
C THR A 90 -19.84 -24.67 -0.35
N PRO A 91 -19.93 -25.72 -1.19
CA PRO A 91 -19.49 -27.05 -0.82
C PRO A 91 -17.99 -27.05 -0.50
N PHE A 92 -17.66 -27.45 0.72
CA PHE A 92 -16.28 -27.52 1.21
C PHE A 92 -15.88 -29.00 1.35
N PRO A 93 -14.79 -29.46 0.72
CA PRO A 93 -14.38 -30.86 0.81
C PRO A 93 -14.19 -31.31 2.27
N ALA A 94 -14.63 -32.52 2.60
CA ALA A 94 -14.51 -33.06 3.96
C ALA A 94 -13.05 -33.22 4.41
N SER A 95 -12.15 -33.57 3.47
CA SER A 95 -10.70 -33.59 3.70
C SER A 95 -10.20 -32.21 4.11
N TRP A 96 -10.60 -31.16 3.39
CA TRP A 96 -10.22 -29.78 3.68
C TRP A 96 -10.73 -29.33 5.05
N LEU A 97 -11.95 -29.72 5.44
CA LEU A 97 -12.48 -29.41 6.77
C LEU A 97 -11.67 -30.05 7.88
N THR A 98 -11.25 -31.31 7.68
CA THR A 98 -10.42 -32.07 8.61
C THR A 98 -9.06 -31.39 8.79
N ILE A 99 -8.40 -31.05 7.67
CA ILE A 99 -7.13 -30.32 7.64
C ILE A 99 -7.28 -28.95 8.33
N LYS A 100 -8.32 -28.18 7.99
CA LYS A 100 -8.63 -26.88 8.59
C LYS A 100 -8.75 -26.96 10.10
N ASN A 101 -9.53 -27.92 10.62
CA ASN A 101 -9.73 -28.08 12.06
C ASN A 101 -8.44 -28.49 12.77
N LYS A 102 -7.63 -29.35 12.16
CA LYS A 102 -6.33 -29.76 12.70
C LYS A 102 -5.35 -28.60 12.77
N LEU A 103 -5.26 -27.80 11.70
CA LEU A 103 -4.42 -26.59 11.63
C LEU A 103 -4.86 -25.52 12.64
N ALA A 104 -6.17 -25.28 12.77
CA ALA A 104 -6.70 -24.33 13.73
C ALA A 104 -6.44 -24.73 15.20
N GLY A 105 -6.29 -26.02 15.47
CA GLY A 105 -5.99 -26.58 16.79
C GLY A 105 -4.52 -26.90 17.05
N MET A 106 -3.60 -26.49 16.18
CA MET A 106 -2.18 -26.80 16.37
C MET A 106 -1.57 -26.00 17.53
N GLU A 107 -0.82 -26.69 18.39
CA GLU A 107 -0.01 -26.05 19.43
C GLU A 107 1.20 -25.30 18.85
N LYS A 108 1.71 -25.74 17.69
CA LYS A 108 2.84 -25.09 17.02
C LYS A 108 2.37 -23.80 16.35
N ASN A 109 3.08 -22.70 16.63
CA ASN A 109 2.79 -21.40 16.02
C ASN A 109 3.20 -21.30 14.55
N TYR A 110 4.03 -22.22 14.07
CA TYR A 110 4.53 -22.21 12.70
C TYR A 110 4.89 -23.64 12.23
N ILE A 111 4.66 -23.92 10.95
CA ILE A 111 5.11 -25.15 10.26
C ILE A 111 5.70 -24.83 8.88
N SER A 112 6.56 -25.71 8.38
CA SER A 112 7.06 -25.64 7.00
C SER A 112 5.96 -26.06 6.02
N TYR A 113 6.09 -25.64 4.75
CA TYR A 113 5.15 -26.03 3.72
C TYR A 113 5.17 -27.53 3.45
N GLU A 114 6.33 -28.17 3.56
CA GLU A 114 6.48 -29.62 3.46
C GLU A 114 5.66 -30.32 4.54
N THR A 115 5.77 -29.87 5.80
CA THR A 115 4.96 -30.42 6.91
C THR A 115 3.47 -30.19 6.66
N TYR A 116 3.09 -29.05 6.10
CA TYR A 116 1.70 -28.78 5.70
C TYR A 116 1.24 -29.76 4.61
N ARG A 117 2.04 -29.98 3.56
CA ARG A 117 1.71 -30.92 2.47
C ARG A 117 1.61 -32.37 2.96
N ASP A 118 2.51 -32.78 3.84
CA ASP A 118 2.46 -34.10 4.47
C ASP A 118 1.18 -34.27 5.28
N LEU A 119 0.76 -33.25 6.02
CA LEU A 119 -0.49 -33.24 6.78
C LEU A 119 -1.70 -33.33 5.84
N CYS A 120 -1.73 -32.55 4.76
CA CYS A 120 -2.79 -32.64 3.76
C CYS A 120 -2.88 -34.04 3.14
N GLN A 121 -1.75 -34.63 2.77
CA GLN A 121 -1.71 -35.96 2.16
C GLN A 121 -2.19 -37.05 3.12
N GLN A 122 -1.80 -36.96 4.40
CA GLN A 122 -2.27 -37.88 5.44
C GLN A 122 -3.79 -37.77 5.67
N ASP A 123 -4.34 -36.56 5.58
CA ASP A 123 -5.74 -36.27 5.87
C ASP A 123 -6.63 -36.24 4.60
N GLY A 124 -6.16 -36.86 3.51
CA GLY A 124 -6.97 -37.20 2.34
C GLY A 124 -6.95 -36.20 1.19
N GLU A 125 -6.02 -35.25 1.18
CA GLU A 125 -5.78 -34.35 0.04
C GLU A 125 -4.36 -34.50 -0.51
N ALA A 126 -4.20 -35.31 -1.55
CA ALA A 126 -2.92 -35.58 -2.19
C ALA A 126 -2.64 -34.69 -3.40
N ASP A 127 -3.65 -33.98 -3.93
CA ASP A 127 -3.44 -33.10 -5.07
C ASP A 127 -2.75 -31.79 -4.64
N THR A 128 -1.58 -31.54 -5.19
CA THR A 128 -0.76 -30.37 -4.83
C THR A 128 -1.44 -29.05 -5.17
N SER A 129 -2.27 -28.99 -6.22
CA SER A 129 -2.99 -27.75 -6.57
C SER A 129 -4.17 -27.50 -5.62
N ALA A 130 -4.85 -28.55 -5.17
CA ALA A 130 -5.87 -28.49 -4.14
C ALA A 130 -5.27 -28.08 -2.79
N GLN A 131 -4.10 -28.61 -2.42
CA GLN A 131 -3.37 -28.18 -1.22
C GLN A 131 -3.01 -26.68 -1.26
N ASP A 132 -2.55 -26.18 -2.40
CA ASP A 132 -2.26 -24.75 -2.58
C ASP A 132 -3.54 -23.91 -2.44
N SER A 133 -4.64 -24.36 -3.05
CA SER A 133 -5.94 -23.68 -2.99
C SER A 133 -6.50 -23.64 -1.57
N LEU A 134 -6.33 -24.72 -0.81
CA LEU A 134 -6.70 -24.78 0.60
C LEU A 134 -5.86 -23.80 1.42
N ALA A 135 -4.55 -23.73 1.21
CA ALA A 135 -3.70 -22.78 1.93
C ALA A 135 -4.13 -21.32 1.70
N ASN A 136 -4.51 -20.98 0.48
CA ASN A 136 -5.03 -19.66 0.12
C ASN A 136 -6.39 -19.38 0.78
N CYS A 137 -7.25 -20.40 0.84
CA CYS A 137 -8.54 -20.32 1.54
C CYS A 137 -8.32 -20.08 3.04
N LEU A 138 -7.42 -20.83 3.68
CA LEU A 138 -7.07 -20.67 5.09
C LEU A 138 -6.46 -19.30 5.40
N HIS A 139 -5.62 -18.78 4.49
CA HIS A 139 -5.08 -17.43 4.58
C HIS A 139 -6.21 -16.40 4.54
N SER A 140 -7.10 -16.49 3.55
CA SER A 140 -8.20 -15.54 3.35
C SER A 140 -9.20 -15.57 4.50
N LEU A 141 -9.40 -16.74 5.12
CA LEU A 141 -10.24 -16.91 6.31
C LEU A 141 -9.55 -16.46 7.60
N GLY A 142 -8.26 -16.09 7.56
CA GLY A 142 -7.48 -15.74 8.73
C GLY A 142 -7.34 -16.90 9.72
N ILE A 143 -7.39 -18.15 9.25
CA ILE A 143 -7.21 -19.36 10.08
C ILE A 143 -5.74 -19.72 10.18
N ALA A 144 -5.04 -19.63 9.06
CA ALA A 144 -3.61 -19.87 8.99
C ALA A 144 -3.00 -18.95 7.94
N LEU A 145 -1.98 -18.18 8.32
CA LEU A 145 -1.35 -17.25 7.39
C LEU A 145 -0.30 -17.97 6.57
N ASN A 146 -0.42 -17.87 5.26
CA ASN A 146 0.56 -18.39 4.31
C ASN A 146 1.16 -17.25 3.46
N TYR A 147 2.49 -17.16 3.44
CA TYR A 147 3.27 -16.21 2.66
C TYR A 147 4.32 -16.90 1.78
N LYS A 148 4.07 -18.14 1.35
CA LYS A 148 4.95 -18.89 0.41
C LYS A 148 5.32 -18.08 -0.83
N ASP A 149 4.44 -17.14 -1.17
CA ASP A 149 4.47 -16.30 -2.35
C ASP A 149 5.20 -14.96 -2.13
N ASP A 150 5.86 -14.79 -0.98
CA ASP A 150 6.66 -13.60 -0.68
C ASP A 150 8.12 -14.01 -0.42
N PRO A 151 9.10 -13.50 -1.18
CA PRO A 151 10.52 -13.86 -1.04
C PRO A 151 11.02 -13.63 0.38
N ARG A 152 10.52 -12.56 1.01
CA ARG A 152 10.95 -12.10 2.33
C ARG A 152 10.47 -13.02 3.44
N LEU A 153 9.45 -13.83 3.16
CA LEU A 153 8.72 -14.64 4.14
C LEU A 153 8.72 -16.13 3.79
N ARG A 154 9.42 -16.52 2.71
CA ARG A 154 9.36 -17.87 2.14
C ARG A 154 9.80 -18.94 3.13
N ASP A 155 10.70 -18.69 4.08
CA ASP A 155 11.19 -19.77 4.97
C ASP A 155 10.18 -20.23 6.04
N THR A 156 9.05 -19.52 6.22
CA THR A 156 8.00 -19.88 7.22
C THR A 156 6.61 -19.79 6.60
N HIS A 157 5.96 -20.93 6.38
CA HIS A 157 4.91 -21.00 5.36
C HIS A 157 3.49 -21.12 5.88
N VAL A 158 3.26 -21.63 7.10
CA VAL A 158 1.92 -21.65 7.69
C VAL A 158 2.04 -21.25 9.15
N LEU A 159 1.37 -20.16 9.50
CA LEU A 159 1.51 -19.49 10.79
C LEU A 159 0.17 -19.41 11.50
N ASN A 160 0.24 -19.48 12.83
CA ASN A 160 -0.86 -19.11 13.69
C ASN A 160 -1.06 -17.59 13.65
N PRO A 161 -2.22 -17.09 13.17
CA PRO A 161 -2.52 -15.66 13.13
C PRO A 161 -2.42 -14.98 14.49
N HIS A 162 -2.79 -15.66 15.58
CA HIS A 162 -2.69 -15.11 16.93
C HIS A 162 -1.24 -14.88 17.38
N TRP A 163 -0.32 -15.75 16.97
CA TRP A 163 1.09 -15.57 17.27
C TRP A 163 1.65 -14.33 16.56
N VAL A 164 1.29 -14.14 15.28
CA VAL A 164 1.68 -12.95 14.51
C VAL A 164 1.12 -11.67 15.13
N THR A 165 -0.19 -11.64 15.38
CA THR A 165 -0.85 -10.42 15.88
C THR A 165 -0.38 -10.06 17.27
N ASN A 166 -0.21 -11.04 18.16
CA ASN A 166 0.34 -10.79 19.50
C ASN A 166 1.78 -10.29 19.43
N GLY A 167 2.62 -10.84 18.55
CA GLY A 167 4.01 -10.39 18.37
C GLY A 167 4.07 -8.93 17.91
N ILE A 168 3.35 -8.60 16.84
CA ILE A 168 3.30 -7.23 16.30
C ILE A 168 2.68 -6.28 17.32
N TYR A 169 1.58 -6.66 17.99
CA TYR A 169 0.94 -5.83 19.01
C TYR A 169 1.87 -5.56 20.21
N THR A 170 2.64 -6.57 20.63
CA THR A 170 3.63 -6.41 21.72
C THR A 170 4.70 -5.41 21.31
N LEU A 171 5.19 -5.46 20.07
CA LEU A 171 6.15 -4.49 19.54
C LEU A 171 5.54 -3.08 19.49
N LEU A 172 4.35 -2.92 18.92
CA LEU A 172 3.69 -1.61 18.80
C LEU A 172 3.40 -0.95 20.16
N ASN A 173 3.27 -1.72 21.23
CA ASN A 173 3.02 -1.22 22.58
C ASN A 173 4.25 -1.27 23.50
N ALA A 174 5.44 -1.54 22.95
CA ALA A 174 6.66 -1.57 23.74
C ALA A 174 7.03 -0.17 24.23
N SER A 175 7.26 -0.01 25.54
CA SER A 175 7.58 1.29 26.14
C SER A 175 8.89 1.89 25.59
N GLU A 176 9.87 1.04 25.27
CA GLU A 176 11.13 1.46 24.64
C GLU A 176 10.88 2.22 23.32
N LEU A 177 9.91 1.77 22.51
CA LEU A 177 9.59 2.41 21.23
C LEU A 177 8.81 3.71 21.37
N ALA A 178 8.09 3.90 22.48
CA ALA A 178 7.46 5.17 22.78
C ALA A 178 8.49 6.26 23.10
N GLU A 179 9.60 5.89 23.75
CA GLU A 179 10.70 6.82 24.08
C GLU A 179 11.55 7.18 22.86
N THR A 180 11.72 6.24 21.92
CA THR A 180 12.49 6.45 20.67
C THR A 180 11.66 7.00 19.52
N GLN A 181 10.42 7.43 19.77
CA GLN A 181 9.50 7.97 18.75
C GLN A 181 9.30 7.01 17.55
N GLY A 182 9.30 5.71 17.80
CA GLY A 182 9.11 4.67 16.79
C GLY A 182 10.36 4.22 16.06
N GLU A 183 11.54 4.77 16.36
CA GLU A 183 12.82 4.21 15.90
C GLU A 183 13.17 2.94 16.66
N MET A 184 13.42 1.85 15.95
CA MET A 184 13.68 0.54 16.52
C MET A 184 14.94 -0.07 15.91
N ALA A 185 15.89 -0.46 16.76
CA ALA A 185 16.98 -1.34 16.35
C ALA A 185 16.52 -2.80 16.37
N ALA A 186 17.03 -3.64 15.47
CA ALA A 186 16.61 -5.03 15.32
C ALA A 186 16.86 -5.87 16.60
N ASP A 187 17.84 -5.49 17.41
CA ASP A 187 18.14 -6.14 18.70
C ASP A 187 17.10 -5.82 19.79
N CYS A 188 16.24 -4.82 19.61
CA CYS A 188 15.12 -4.52 20.52
C CYS A 188 14.11 -5.68 20.57
N LEU A 189 13.99 -6.46 19.50
CA LEU A 189 13.09 -7.62 19.46
C LEU A 189 13.50 -8.69 20.48
N ASP A 190 14.79 -8.86 20.74
CA ASP A 190 15.30 -9.78 21.77
C ASP A 190 14.88 -9.39 23.19
N ARG A 191 14.73 -8.09 23.44
CA ARG A 191 14.37 -7.55 24.76
C ARG A 191 12.86 -7.50 24.97
N THR A 192 12.12 -7.27 23.89
CA THR A 192 10.68 -7.01 23.92
C THR A 192 9.85 -8.28 23.80
N LEU A 193 10.25 -9.22 22.95
CA LEU A 193 9.50 -10.45 22.71
C LEU A 193 10.01 -11.58 23.61
N ASP A 194 9.08 -12.39 24.13
CA ASP A 194 9.43 -13.59 24.88
C ASP A 194 10.17 -14.59 23.97
N ILE A 195 11.44 -14.88 24.28
CA ILE A 195 12.30 -15.75 23.47
C ILE A 195 11.79 -17.19 23.36
N GLN A 196 10.99 -17.67 24.32
CA GLN A 196 10.38 -19.01 24.25
C GLN A 196 9.26 -19.06 23.22
N GLN A 197 8.50 -17.97 23.11
CA GLN A 197 7.37 -17.88 22.19
C GLN A 197 7.81 -17.33 20.82
N TYR A 198 8.81 -16.45 20.79
CA TYR A 198 9.36 -15.77 19.62
C TYR A 198 10.89 -15.96 19.55
N PRO A 199 11.38 -17.11 19.06
CA PRO A 199 12.81 -17.37 18.92
C PRO A 199 13.48 -16.35 18.00
N ARG A 200 14.77 -16.05 18.25
CA ARG A 200 15.56 -15.07 17.47
C ARG A 200 15.53 -15.27 15.97
N GLU A 201 15.55 -16.53 15.54
CA GLU A 201 15.47 -16.92 14.12
C GLU A 201 14.19 -16.42 13.42
N ARG A 202 13.14 -16.10 14.18
CA ARG A 202 11.85 -15.63 13.67
C ARG A 202 11.65 -14.12 13.74
N HIS A 203 12.59 -13.38 14.34
CA HIS A 203 12.49 -11.93 14.44
C HIS A 203 12.53 -11.25 13.07
N GLY A 204 13.45 -11.68 12.20
CA GLY A 204 13.51 -11.18 10.81
C GLY A 204 12.21 -11.38 10.05
N PHE A 205 11.55 -12.53 10.26
CA PHE A 205 10.26 -12.82 9.66
C PHE A 205 9.17 -11.83 10.13
N LEU A 206 9.09 -11.51 11.42
CA LEU A 206 8.11 -10.54 11.94
C LEU A 206 8.34 -9.14 11.36
N LEU A 207 9.61 -8.72 11.24
CA LEU A 207 9.96 -7.42 10.64
C LEU A 207 9.53 -7.35 9.17
N GLU A 208 9.82 -8.38 8.39
CA GLU A 208 9.41 -8.45 6.98
C GLU A 208 7.89 -8.48 6.83
N LEU A 209 7.18 -9.09 7.79
CA LEU A 209 5.73 -9.09 7.81
C LEU A 209 5.17 -7.70 8.14
N MET A 210 5.73 -6.99 9.11
CA MET A 210 5.39 -5.60 9.38
C MET A 210 5.65 -4.70 8.16
N ARG A 211 6.75 -4.92 7.43
CA ARG A 211 7.02 -4.22 6.16
C ARG A 211 5.98 -4.56 5.09
N LYS A 212 5.58 -5.83 4.97
CA LYS A 212 4.54 -6.28 4.02
C LYS A 212 3.20 -5.57 4.29
N PHE A 213 2.85 -5.41 5.57
CA PHE A 213 1.63 -4.69 5.98
C PHE A 213 1.79 -3.17 6.04
N GLU A 214 2.90 -2.63 5.54
CA GLU A 214 3.19 -1.19 5.52
C GLU A 214 3.13 -0.55 6.93
N LEU A 215 3.54 -1.30 7.96
CA LEU A 215 3.59 -0.82 9.35
C LEU A 215 4.95 -0.21 9.70
N CYS A 216 6.02 -0.64 9.02
CA CYS A 216 7.37 -0.12 9.21
C CYS A 216 8.18 -0.14 7.91
N PHE A 217 9.30 0.57 7.90
CA PHE A 217 10.33 0.45 6.88
C PHE A 217 11.72 0.46 7.51
N ARG A 218 12.70 -0.01 6.74
CA ARG A 218 14.11 -0.05 7.11
C ARG A 218 14.79 1.24 6.69
N PHE A 219 15.70 1.77 7.52
CA PHE A 219 16.52 2.91 7.14
C PHE A 219 17.49 2.54 6.01
N ALA A 220 17.82 3.49 5.15
CA ALA A 220 18.70 3.25 3.99
C ALA A 220 20.19 3.19 4.38
N ASP A 221 20.56 3.86 5.47
CA ASP A 221 21.92 3.94 6.01
C ASP A 221 22.26 2.81 6.98
N ASP A 222 21.26 2.13 7.54
CA ASP A 222 21.46 1.05 8.53
C ASP A 222 20.41 -0.06 8.39
N ASP A 223 20.86 -1.22 7.93
CA ASP A 223 20.02 -2.41 7.73
C ASP A 223 19.45 -3.00 9.03
N SER A 224 19.96 -2.58 10.19
CA SER A 224 19.49 -3.02 11.50
C SER A 224 18.48 -2.06 12.13
N ARG A 225 18.21 -0.90 11.50
CA ARG A 225 17.28 0.11 12.03
C ARG A 225 16.00 0.18 11.22
N PHE A 226 14.89 0.31 11.95
CA PHE A 226 13.54 0.39 11.41
C PHE A 226 12.80 1.59 12.01
N LEU A 227 11.86 2.14 11.26
CA LEU A 227 10.93 3.15 11.75
C LEU A 227 9.49 2.62 11.68
N ILE A 228 8.74 2.80 12.75
CA ILE A 228 7.30 2.54 12.84
C ILE A 228 6.57 3.89 12.86
N PRO A 229 6.01 4.37 11.73
CA PRO A 229 5.47 5.72 11.66
C PRO A 229 4.27 6.00 12.59
N ASP A 230 3.54 4.97 12.99
CA ASP A 230 2.40 5.11 13.91
C ASP A 230 2.82 5.54 15.33
N LEU A 231 4.08 5.27 15.68
CA LEU A 231 4.68 5.63 16.97
C LEU A 231 5.40 6.98 16.96
N LEU A 232 5.48 7.65 15.81
CA LEU A 232 6.04 9.00 15.71
C LEU A 232 5.31 9.98 16.63
N ASP A 233 6.00 11.06 16.96
CA ASP A 233 5.45 12.18 17.72
C ASP A 233 4.20 12.75 17.02
N LYS A 234 3.26 13.26 17.80
CA LYS A 234 2.08 13.97 17.32
C LYS A 234 2.38 15.45 17.02
N GLN A 235 3.48 15.99 17.53
CA GLN A 235 3.81 17.41 17.36
C GLN A 235 4.18 17.74 15.91
N GLN A 236 3.48 18.73 15.34
CA GLN A 236 3.84 19.26 14.04
C GLN A 236 5.14 20.08 14.16
N PRO A 237 6.15 19.83 13.30
CA PRO A 237 7.39 20.59 13.32
C PRO A 237 7.19 22.03 12.83
N ALA A 238 8.04 22.94 13.32
CA ALA A 238 8.03 24.35 12.90
C ALA A 238 8.27 24.53 11.39
N ALA A 239 9.06 23.64 10.77
CA ALA A 239 9.32 23.67 9.33
C ALA A 239 8.05 23.55 8.46
N ALA A 240 6.97 22.95 8.98
CA ALA A 240 5.70 22.90 8.26
C ALA A 240 5.08 24.29 8.06
N ALA A 241 5.42 25.28 8.92
CA ALA A 241 4.98 26.66 8.77
C ALA A 241 5.81 27.48 7.76
N GLU A 242 6.91 26.92 7.24
CA GLU A 242 7.72 27.57 6.19
C GLU A 242 7.06 27.49 4.81
N PHE A 243 6.06 26.64 4.63
CA PHE A 243 5.33 26.50 3.37
C PHE A 243 4.35 27.67 3.20
N ASP A 244 4.62 28.55 2.25
CA ASP A 244 3.64 29.54 1.81
C ASP A 244 2.56 28.85 0.95
N LEU A 245 1.43 28.54 1.59
CA LEU A 245 0.32 27.85 0.95
C LEU A 245 -0.24 28.62 -0.26
N VAL A 246 -0.06 29.94 -0.33
CA VAL A 246 -0.55 30.74 -1.48
C VAL A 246 0.31 30.50 -2.72
N GLU A 247 1.62 30.32 -2.53
CA GLU A 247 2.55 30.06 -3.63
C GLU A 247 2.69 28.57 -3.96
N CYS A 248 2.23 27.68 -3.08
CA CYS A 248 2.27 26.24 -3.30
C CYS A 248 1.28 25.77 -4.37
N LEU A 249 1.63 24.65 -5.01
CA LEU A 249 0.64 23.82 -5.68
C LEU A 249 -0.08 22.99 -4.61
N ASN A 250 -1.33 23.32 -4.27
CA ASN A 250 -2.10 22.57 -3.28
C ASN A 250 -3.11 21.61 -3.90
N PHE A 251 -3.35 20.52 -3.18
CA PHE A 251 -4.32 19.48 -3.51
C PHE A 251 -4.85 18.89 -2.21
N CYS A 252 -6.11 18.46 -2.17
CA CYS A 252 -6.70 17.86 -0.99
C CYS A 252 -7.49 16.59 -1.34
N TYR A 253 -7.44 15.62 -0.44
CA TYR A 253 -8.35 14.48 -0.41
C TYR A 253 -9.32 14.68 0.75
N GLU A 254 -10.62 14.66 0.48
CA GLU A 254 -11.67 14.63 1.50
C GLU A 254 -12.24 13.22 1.63
N TYR A 255 -12.48 12.79 2.88
CA TYR A 255 -12.87 11.43 3.22
C TYR A 255 -14.21 11.43 3.96
N PRO A 256 -15.07 10.41 3.75
CA PRO A 256 -16.23 10.20 4.60
C PRO A 256 -15.81 10.00 6.07
N VAL A 257 -14.76 9.21 6.28
CA VAL A 257 -14.04 9.05 7.54
C VAL A 257 -12.56 8.86 7.22
N LEU A 258 -11.68 9.53 7.95
CA LEU A 258 -10.24 9.40 7.75
C LEU A 258 -9.71 8.17 8.50
N PRO A 259 -9.28 7.09 7.80
CA PRO A 259 -8.87 5.86 8.47
C PRO A 259 -7.61 6.05 9.31
N GLU A 260 -7.58 5.45 10.50
CA GLU A 260 -6.35 5.38 11.29
C GLU A 260 -5.27 4.60 10.53
N GLY A 261 -4.03 5.06 10.63
CA GLY A 261 -2.92 4.45 9.90
C GLY A 261 -2.77 4.85 8.43
N LEU A 262 -3.71 5.62 7.83
CA LEU A 262 -3.59 6.07 6.43
C LEU A 262 -2.28 6.82 6.18
N LEU A 263 -1.97 7.81 7.02
CA LEU A 263 -0.77 8.62 6.85
C LEU A 263 0.51 7.89 7.31
N PRO A 264 0.51 7.10 8.39
CA PRO A 264 1.60 6.16 8.68
C PRO A 264 1.96 5.24 7.49
N ARG A 265 0.97 4.61 6.85
CA ARG A 265 1.21 3.78 5.64
C ARG A 265 1.78 4.61 4.50
N PHE A 266 1.27 5.82 4.29
CA PHE A 266 1.82 6.74 3.30
C PHE A 266 3.29 7.06 3.58
N ILE A 267 3.66 7.36 4.83
CA ILE A 267 5.05 7.59 5.24
C ILE A 267 5.92 6.36 4.96
N VAL A 268 5.44 5.15 5.26
CA VAL A 268 6.15 3.90 4.92
C VAL A 268 6.38 3.79 3.42
N ARG A 269 5.39 4.13 2.59
CA ARG A 269 5.49 4.04 1.12
C ARG A 269 6.40 5.11 0.51
N THR A 270 6.44 6.30 1.10
CA THR A 270 7.22 7.45 0.60
C THR A 270 8.49 7.70 1.41
N HIS A 271 8.99 6.71 2.17
CA HIS A 271 10.11 6.91 3.07
C HIS A 271 11.38 7.37 2.34
N VAL A 272 11.62 6.88 1.11
CA VAL A 272 12.73 7.30 0.23
C VAL A 272 12.69 8.81 -0.03
N LEU A 273 11.49 9.38 -0.23
CA LEU A 273 11.30 10.81 -0.46
C LEU A 273 11.41 11.66 0.81
N SER A 274 11.42 11.03 1.99
CA SER A 274 11.56 11.71 3.28
C SER A 274 12.86 11.35 3.99
N GLU A 275 13.86 10.86 3.26
CA GLU A 275 15.18 10.59 3.81
C GLU A 275 15.77 11.89 4.40
N HIS A 276 16.14 11.84 5.69
CA HIS A 276 16.56 13.00 6.49
C HIS A 276 15.56 14.16 6.57
N GLN A 277 14.28 13.91 6.26
CA GLN A 277 13.20 14.89 6.40
C GLN A 277 12.38 14.66 7.67
N LEU A 278 11.61 15.68 8.04
CA LEU A 278 10.78 15.65 9.24
C LEU A 278 9.49 14.86 9.00
N ARG A 279 9.18 13.99 9.96
CA ARG A 279 8.03 13.08 9.96
C ARG A 279 7.36 13.15 11.33
N TRP A 280 6.04 13.16 11.36
CA TRP A 280 5.24 13.06 12.57
C TRP A 280 3.97 12.26 12.26
N ARG A 281 3.23 11.86 13.28
CA ARG A 281 2.12 10.91 13.15
C ARG A 281 1.04 11.35 12.15
N THR A 282 0.86 12.66 12.01
CA THR A 282 -0.16 13.27 11.14
C THR A 282 0.44 14.05 9.97
N GLY A 283 1.73 13.86 9.65
CA GLY A 283 2.32 14.51 8.50
C GLY A 283 3.76 14.18 8.18
N VAL A 284 4.18 14.57 6.98
CA VAL A 284 5.52 14.34 6.47
C VAL A 284 5.92 15.44 5.50
N ILE A 285 7.20 15.79 5.52
CA ILE A 285 7.84 16.60 4.49
C ILE A 285 8.57 15.66 3.53
N LEU A 286 8.28 15.77 2.24
CA LEU A 286 8.92 15.02 1.16
C LEU A 286 9.81 15.95 0.34
N HIS A 287 10.86 15.39 -0.27
CA HIS A 287 11.75 16.07 -1.20
C HIS A 287 11.88 15.24 -2.48
N PHE A 288 11.81 15.88 -3.64
CA PHE A 288 12.06 15.23 -4.93
C PHE A 288 12.45 16.24 -6.01
N GLU A 289 13.56 16.02 -6.71
CA GLU A 289 14.03 16.87 -7.82
C GLU A 289 14.02 18.39 -7.46
N GLY A 290 14.45 18.74 -6.25
CA GLY A 290 14.50 20.14 -5.77
C GLY A 290 13.16 20.75 -5.36
N ASN A 291 12.06 19.99 -5.36
CA ASN A 291 10.78 20.39 -4.79
C ASN A 291 10.62 19.83 -3.37
N ARG A 292 9.86 20.51 -2.52
CA ARG A 292 9.39 19.95 -1.25
C ARG A 292 7.87 19.82 -1.26
N ALA A 293 7.35 18.82 -0.56
CA ALA A 293 5.92 18.67 -0.36
C ALA A 293 5.59 18.46 1.11
N LEU A 294 4.66 19.25 1.63
CA LEU A 294 4.04 19.06 2.93
C LEU A 294 2.77 18.24 2.75
N VAL A 295 2.72 17.05 3.36
CA VAL A 295 1.53 16.20 3.38
C VAL A 295 1.04 16.07 4.82
N LYS A 296 -0.24 16.41 5.05
CA LYS A 296 -0.83 16.43 6.39
C LYS A 296 -2.21 15.80 6.39
N ALA A 297 -2.55 15.06 7.45
CA ALA A 297 -3.90 14.58 7.72
C ALA A 297 -4.54 15.39 8.84
N ASP A 298 -5.78 15.79 8.62
CA ASP A 298 -6.65 16.35 9.66
C ASP A 298 -7.84 15.42 9.88
N ARG A 299 -7.97 14.94 11.12
CA ARG A 299 -9.07 14.03 11.51
C ARG A 299 -10.39 14.76 11.71
N ALA A 300 -10.35 16.00 12.18
CA ALA A 300 -11.56 16.79 12.41
C ALA A 300 -12.18 17.20 11.08
N ASP A 301 -11.35 17.65 10.14
CA ASP A 301 -11.78 18.04 8.79
C ASP A 301 -11.86 16.85 7.83
N LYS A 302 -11.60 15.63 8.32
CA LYS A 302 -11.64 14.37 7.57
C LYS A 302 -10.88 14.46 6.23
N CYS A 303 -9.71 15.10 6.23
CA CYS A 303 -9.01 15.43 4.99
C CYS A 303 -7.50 15.14 5.05
N VAL A 304 -6.88 15.06 3.88
CA VAL A 304 -5.44 15.06 3.69
C VAL A 304 -5.06 16.17 2.72
N THR A 305 -4.30 17.14 3.21
CA THR A 305 -3.80 18.27 2.42
C THR A 305 -2.38 18.01 1.93
N ILE A 306 -2.12 18.35 0.68
CA ILE A 306 -0.81 18.26 0.03
C ILE A 306 -0.46 19.64 -0.50
N SER A 307 0.72 20.16 -0.15
CA SER A 307 1.22 21.47 -0.59
C SER A 307 2.64 21.33 -1.12
N VAL A 308 2.85 21.64 -2.40
CA VAL A 308 4.14 21.47 -3.08
C VAL A 308 4.78 22.82 -3.42
N ASP A 309 5.99 23.07 -2.92
CA ASP A 309 6.82 24.23 -3.24
C ASP A 309 8.01 23.85 -4.13
N GLY A 310 8.85 24.82 -4.51
CA GLY A 310 10.02 24.60 -5.37
C GLY A 310 9.80 25.03 -6.83
N PRO A 311 10.58 24.50 -7.80
CA PRO A 311 10.50 24.92 -9.20
C PRO A 311 9.14 24.60 -9.86
N VAL A 312 8.43 25.63 -10.34
CA VAL A 312 7.06 25.54 -10.88
C VAL A 312 6.86 24.42 -11.92
N ASN A 313 7.86 24.21 -12.79
CA ASN A 313 7.79 23.22 -13.87
C ASN A 313 7.84 21.77 -13.38
N SER A 314 8.37 21.50 -12.18
CA SER A 314 8.53 20.14 -11.64
C SER A 314 7.64 19.82 -10.43
N ARG A 315 6.96 20.81 -9.81
CA ARG A 315 5.99 20.57 -8.71
C ARG A 315 4.95 19.50 -9.03
N ARG A 316 4.45 19.49 -10.28
CA ARG A 316 3.45 18.52 -10.75
C ARG A 316 3.97 17.08 -10.75
N ARG A 317 5.28 16.88 -10.94
CA ARG A 317 5.93 15.56 -10.90
C ARG A 317 5.84 14.99 -9.49
N LEU A 318 6.20 15.78 -8.47
CA LEU A 318 6.10 15.38 -7.07
C LEU A 318 4.64 15.16 -6.65
N LEU A 319 3.71 16.06 -7.00
CA LEU A 319 2.29 15.85 -6.74
C LEU A 319 1.78 14.56 -7.39
N ALA A 320 2.22 14.26 -8.61
CA ALA A 320 1.84 13.02 -9.28
C ALA A 320 2.36 11.77 -8.55
N ILE A 321 3.59 11.80 -8.05
CA ILE A 321 4.14 10.70 -7.25
C ILE A 321 3.31 10.49 -5.97
N ILE A 322 3.03 11.58 -5.25
CA ILE A 322 2.25 11.55 -4.00
C ILE A 322 0.85 10.95 -4.23
N ARG A 323 0.13 11.47 -5.24
CA ARG A 323 -1.19 10.96 -5.61
C ARG A 323 -1.14 9.46 -5.97
N SER A 324 -0.04 8.98 -6.57
CA SER A 324 0.12 7.57 -6.95
C SER A 324 0.22 6.64 -5.74
N ASP A 325 0.90 7.09 -4.67
CA ASP A 325 0.98 6.30 -3.44
C ASP A 325 -0.33 6.33 -2.67
N PHE A 326 -1.04 7.47 -2.65
CA PHE A 326 -2.38 7.54 -2.08
C PHE A 326 -3.36 6.62 -2.80
N GLU A 327 -3.39 6.63 -4.13
CA GLU A 327 -4.26 5.76 -4.93
C GLU A 327 -4.05 4.27 -4.57
N ARG A 328 -2.80 3.85 -4.36
CA ARG A 328 -2.49 2.47 -3.92
C ARG A 328 -3.04 2.16 -2.52
N ILE A 329 -2.99 3.12 -1.59
CA ILE A 329 -3.58 2.96 -0.26
C ILE A 329 -5.12 2.94 -0.38
N HIS A 330 -5.70 3.85 -1.16
CA HIS A 330 -7.15 3.97 -1.36
C HIS A 330 -7.78 2.71 -1.96
N ASN A 331 -7.05 1.99 -2.83
CA ASN A 331 -7.48 0.70 -3.37
C ASN A 331 -7.73 -0.38 -2.30
N SER A 332 -7.23 -0.20 -1.07
CA SER A 332 -7.53 -1.10 0.06
C SER A 332 -8.85 -0.79 0.77
N PHE A 333 -9.46 0.37 0.52
CA PHE A 333 -10.74 0.78 1.10
C PHE A 333 -11.91 0.48 0.16
N LYS A 334 -13.13 0.51 0.70
CA LYS A 334 -14.39 0.31 -0.05
C LYS A 334 -15.03 1.60 -0.54
N PHE A 335 -14.39 2.74 -0.29
CA PHE A 335 -14.82 4.05 -0.77
C PHE A 335 -13.73 4.73 -1.59
N THR A 336 -14.10 5.76 -2.35
CA THR A 336 -13.17 6.62 -3.08
C THR A 336 -13.21 8.02 -2.47
N PRO A 337 -12.07 8.57 -2.01
CA PRO A 337 -12.04 9.92 -1.48
C PRO A 337 -12.29 10.95 -2.57
N GLN A 338 -12.84 12.09 -2.19
CA GLN A 338 -13.07 13.19 -3.10
C GLN A 338 -11.78 13.97 -3.30
N GLU A 339 -11.36 14.11 -4.57
CA GLU A 339 -10.21 14.92 -4.96
C GLU A 339 -10.62 16.38 -5.10
N LEU A 340 -9.92 17.27 -4.41
CA LEU A 340 -10.23 18.70 -4.34
C LEU A 340 -9.02 19.54 -4.73
N VAL A 341 -9.26 20.65 -5.43
CA VAL A 341 -8.26 21.67 -5.76
C VAL A 341 -8.69 23.04 -5.23
N PRO A 342 -7.75 23.85 -4.71
CA PRO A 342 -8.05 25.21 -4.28
C PRO A 342 -8.35 26.10 -5.48
N VAL A 343 -9.16 27.12 -5.26
CA VAL A 343 -9.33 28.21 -6.22
C VAL A 343 -8.11 29.15 -6.17
N PRO A 344 -7.53 29.53 -7.33
CA PRO A 344 -6.47 30.52 -7.39
C PRO A 344 -6.85 31.82 -6.67
N ALA A 345 -5.94 32.35 -5.85
CA ALA A 345 -6.15 33.52 -4.98
C ALA A 345 -7.19 33.34 -3.84
N HIS A 346 -7.85 32.19 -3.75
CA HIS A 346 -8.84 31.86 -2.72
C HIS A 346 -8.65 30.42 -2.21
N PRO A 347 -7.57 30.14 -1.47
CA PRO A 347 -7.19 28.78 -1.06
C PRO A 347 -8.22 28.10 -0.14
N ASP A 348 -9.08 28.89 0.53
CA ASP A 348 -10.15 28.38 1.39
C ASP A 348 -11.32 27.79 0.59
N VAL A 349 -11.42 28.10 -0.70
CA VAL A 349 -12.47 27.58 -1.58
C VAL A 349 -11.92 26.38 -2.33
N MET A 350 -12.46 25.20 -2.01
CA MET A 350 -12.06 23.94 -2.62
C MET A 350 -13.10 23.47 -3.62
N LEU A 351 -12.65 23.03 -4.80
CA LEU A 351 -13.51 22.56 -5.87
C LEU A 351 -13.22 21.10 -6.23
N PRO A 352 -14.24 20.29 -6.52
CA PRO A 352 -14.06 18.91 -6.95
C PRO A 352 -13.25 18.83 -8.26
N TYR A 353 -12.10 18.19 -8.18
CA TYR A 353 -11.22 17.97 -9.32
C TYR A 353 -11.87 17.11 -10.43
N PRO A 354 -12.60 16.00 -10.12
CA PRO A 354 -13.24 15.20 -11.16
C PRO A 354 -14.29 15.98 -11.97
N ASP A 355 -15.01 16.90 -11.33
CA ASP A 355 -16.02 17.72 -12.01
C ASP A 355 -15.38 18.62 -13.07
N MET A 356 -14.20 19.18 -12.78
CA MET A 356 -13.44 19.97 -13.75
C MET A 356 -13.05 19.17 -14.99
N ILE A 357 -12.68 17.90 -14.81
CA ILE A 357 -12.34 16.99 -15.92
C ILE A 357 -13.58 16.78 -16.80
N VAL A 358 -14.73 16.51 -16.19
CA VAL A 358 -16.00 16.32 -16.91
C VAL A 358 -16.38 17.61 -17.66
N MET A 359 -16.23 18.76 -17.04
CA MET A 359 -16.52 20.05 -17.67
C MET A 359 -15.61 20.31 -18.88
N GLU A 360 -14.29 20.08 -18.76
CA GLU A 360 -13.34 20.20 -19.88
C GLU A 360 -13.70 19.25 -21.04
N GLN A 361 -14.03 17.99 -20.73
CA GLN A 361 -14.44 16.99 -21.73
C GLN A 361 -15.71 17.37 -22.48
N ASN A 362 -16.61 18.10 -21.82
CA ASN A 362 -17.83 18.64 -22.43
C ASN A 362 -17.63 20.01 -23.09
N GLY A 363 -16.39 20.50 -23.19
CA GLY A 363 -16.04 21.73 -23.90
C GLY A 363 -16.27 23.02 -23.12
N LEU A 364 -16.55 22.95 -21.81
CA LEU A 364 -16.61 24.13 -20.95
C LEU A 364 -15.18 24.66 -20.71
N GLN A 365 -15.02 25.98 -20.80
CA GLN A 365 -13.73 26.65 -20.57
C GLN A 365 -13.69 27.40 -19.24
N GLU A 366 -14.85 27.87 -18.78
CA GLU A 366 -15.01 28.67 -17.58
C GLU A 366 -16.07 28.09 -16.66
N LEU A 367 -15.83 28.22 -15.35
CA LEU A 367 -16.74 27.83 -14.29
C LEU A 367 -17.08 29.08 -13.45
N PRO A 368 -18.33 29.56 -13.45
CA PRO A 368 -18.75 30.63 -12.55
C PRO A 368 -18.83 30.09 -11.11
N GLN A 369 -18.16 30.77 -10.18
CA GLN A 369 -18.20 30.47 -8.74
C GLN A 369 -18.49 31.73 -7.94
N VAL A 370 -19.27 31.59 -6.88
CA VAL A 370 -19.55 32.71 -5.96
C VAL A 370 -18.52 32.68 -4.85
N ILE A 371 -17.63 33.67 -4.82
CA ILE A 371 -16.58 33.82 -3.81
C ILE A 371 -16.76 35.19 -3.16
N ASN A 372 -16.85 35.21 -1.82
CA ASN A 372 -17.07 36.44 -1.05
C ASN A 372 -18.25 37.30 -1.56
N GLY A 373 -19.33 36.65 -2.03
CA GLY A 373 -20.52 37.32 -2.56
C GLY A 373 -20.40 37.87 -3.98
N GLN A 374 -19.31 37.59 -4.70
CA GLN A 374 -19.09 37.99 -6.09
C GLN A 374 -18.97 36.77 -7.01
N ILE A 375 -19.49 36.86 -8.24
CA ILE A 375 -19.29 35.81 -9.25
C ILE A 375 -17.90 36.00 -9.86
N VAL A 376 -17.06 35.00 -9.71
CA VAL A 376 -15.73 34.89 -10.32
C VAL A 376 -15.79 33.80 -11.38
N HIS A 377 -15.33 34.11 -12.58
CA HIS A 377 -15.20 33.14 -13.67
C HIS A 377 -13.82 32.50 -13.62
N LEU A 378 -13.77 31.21 -13.28
CA LEU A 378 -12.53 30.46 -13.15
C LEU A 378 -12.23 29.71 -14.45
N ASN A 379 -11.00 29.81 -14.94
CA ASN A 379 -10.56 29.04 -16.10
C ASN A 379 -10.32 27.57 -15.71
N ILE A 380 -11.05 26.66 -16.34
CA ILE A 380 -10.99 25.22 -16.01
C ILE A 380 -9.62 24.63 -16.34
N ARG A 381 -9.00 25.06 -17.45
CA ARG A 381 -7.66 24.58 -17.83
C ARG A 381 -6.60 25.01 -16.84
N ASP A 382 -6.68 26.21 -16.29
CA ASP A 382 -5.68 26.68 -15.31
C ASP A 382 -5.72 25.83 -14.02
N LEU A 383 -6.93 25.52 -13.55
CA LEU A 383 -7.14 24.64 -12.39
C LEU A 383 -6.63 23.23 -12.65
N LEU A 384 -6.96 22.69 -13.82
CA LEU A 384 -6.60 21.35 -14.24
C LEU A 384 -5.10 21.20 -14.56
N ASN A 385 -4.49 22.20 -15.18
CA ASN A 385 -3.07 22.23 -15.50
C ASN A 385 -2.25 22.27 -14.22
N GLY A 386 -2.74 22.88 -13.14
CA GLY A 386 -2.08 22.82 -11.83
C GLY A 386 -1.76 21.39 -11.39
N VAL A 387 -2.61 20.42 -11.72
CA VAL A 387 -2.58 19.07 -11.11
C VAL A 387 -2.02 17.97 -12.03
N ASP A 388 -2.36 17.94 -13.32
CA ASP A 388 -1.95 16.84 -14.20
C ASP A 388 -0.65 17.11 -14.98
N LEU A 389 0.02 16.02 -15.33
CA LEU A 389 1.17 16.04 -16.24
C LEU A 389 0.68 16.12 -17.70
N GLU A 390 1.36 16.91 -18.54
CA GLU A 390 1.07 16.99 -19.97
C GLU A 390 1.16 15.58 -20.62
N GLY A 391 0.15 15.22 -21.42
CA GLY A 391 0.05 13.91 -22.09
C GLY A 391 -0.64 12.80 -21.30
N SER A 392 -0.98 13.01 -20.02
CA SER A 392 -1.75 12.04 -19.21
C SER A 392 -3.21 11.90 -19.66
N ARG A 393 -3.71 12.93 -20.37
CA ARG A 393 -5.11 13.06 -20.80
C ARG A 393 -5.27 12.77 -22.29
N ARG A 394 -5.75 11.57 -22.60
CA ARG A 394 -6.54 11.29 -23.81
C ARG A 394 -7.72 10.41 -23.40
N PRO A 395 -8.98 10.89 -23.54
CA PRO A 395 -10.15 10.08 -23.31
C PRO A 395 -10.53 9.40 -24.63
N ASP A 396 -9.93 8.25 -24.95
CA ASP A 396 -10.67 7.21 -25.69
C ASP A 396 -9.96 5.85 -25.66
N THR A 397 -10.73 4.83 -25.29
CA THR A 397 -10.44 3.38 -25.22
C THR A 397 -9.41 2.90 -24.17
N ASP A 398 -9.90 2.61 -22.96
CA ASP A 398 -9.22 1.77 -21.95
C ASP A 398 -8.67 0.45 -22.52
N LEU A 399 -9.30 -0.07 -23.57
CA LEU A 399 -8.85 -1.28 -24.25
C LEU A 399 -7.55 -1.07 -25.06
N ARG A 400 -7.40 0.04 -25.79
CA ARG A 400 -6.15 0.36 -26.51
C ARG A 400 -5.04 0.73 -25.54
N ARG A 401 -5.35 1.46 -24.46
CA ARG A 401 -4.38 1.79 -23.41
C ARG A 401 -3.80 0.54 -22.74
N ARG A 402 -4.63 -0.48 -22.47
CA ARG A 402 -4.16 -1.79 -21.95
C ARG A 402 -3.33 -2.58 -22.97
N ILE A 403 -3.56 -2.41 -24.26
CA ILE A 403 -2.79 -3.08 -25.33
C ILE A 403 -1.44 -2.38 -25.56
N ASP A 404 -1.36 -1.07 -25.38
CA ASP A 404 -0.16 -0.25 -25.64
C ASP A 404 0.74 -0.02 -24.42
N THR A 405 0.34 -0.45 -23.22
CA THR A 405 1.16 -0.31 -21.99
C THR A 405 2.21 -1.41 -21.94
N LEU A 406 3.49 -1.04 -21.81
CA LEU A 406 4.59 -2.02 -21.75
C LEU A 406 4.75 -2.57 -20.32
N HIS A 407 4.95 -3.87 -20.16
CA HIS A 407 5.22 -4.49 -18.87
C HIS A 407 6.71 -4.37 -18.56
N LEU A 408 7.03 -3.80 -17.40
CA LEU A 408 8.39 -3.60 -16.94
C LEU A 408 8.66 -4.48 -15.72
N PHE A 409 9.69 -5.33 -15.82
CA PHE A 409 10.19 -6.19 -14.76
C PHE A 409 11.54 -5.67 -14.25
N ILE A 410 11.77 -5.72 -12.93
CA ILE A 410 13.01 -5.28 -12.30
C ILE A 410 13.63 -6.48 -11.57
N SER A 411 14.76 -6.98 -12.07
CA SER A 411 15.57 -7.99 -11.38
C SER A 411 16.67 -7.28 -10.57
N TYR A 412 16.73 -7.58 -9.27
CA TYR A 412 17.62 -6.90 -8.32
C TYR A 412 17.98 -7.82 -7.15
N SER A 413 19.12 -7.58 -6.50
CA SER A 413 19.43 -8.22 -5.22
C SER A 413 18.66 -7.53 -4.10
N HIS A 414 18.16 -8.29 -3.12
CA HIS A 414 17.51 -7.71 -1.92
C HIS A 414 18.42 -6.75 -1.14
N GLN A 415 19.74 -6.85 -1.30
CA GLN A 415 20.71 -5.90 -0.73
C GLN A 415 20.61 -4.51 -1.37
N ASP A 416 20.14 -4.42 -2.61
CA ASP A 416 19.98 -3.16 -3.35
C ASP A 416 18.52 -2.64 -3.31
N ASN A 417 17.72 -3.10 -2.35
CA ASN A 417 16.30 -2.75 -2.28
C ASN A 417 16.04 -1.25 -2.11
N ALA A 418 16.90 -0.53 -1.38
CA ALA A 418 16.79 0.92 -1.25
C ALA A 418 16.93 1.63 -2.61
N LEU A 419 17.96 1.27 -3.38
CA LEU A 419 18.21 1.83 -4.73
C LEU A 419 17.10 1.43 -5.72
N ARG A 420 16.55 0.22 -5.59
CA ARG A 420 15.39 -0.21 -6.38
C ARG A 420 14.15 0.65 -6.10
N GLU A 421 13.91 0.99 -4.84
CA GLU A 421 12.78 1.84 -4.43
C GLU A 421 12.96 3.30 -4.86
N GLU A 422 14.19 3.81 -4.87
CA GLU A 422 14.53 5.09 -5.52
C GLU A 422 14.17 5.07 -7.01
N LEU A 423 14.65 4.07 -7.76
CA LEU A 423 14.33 3.94 -9.20
C LEU A 423 12.83 3.87 -9.45
N GLU A 424 12.09 3.06 -8.68
CA GLU A 424 10.64 2.97 -8.84
C GLU A 424 9.95 4.32 -8.65
N THR A 425 10.46 5.16 -7.75
CA THR A 425 9.93 6.51 -7.52
C THR A 425 10.09 7.37 -8.77
N HIS A 426 11.24 7.29 -9.44
CA HIS A 426 11.49 7.96 -10.72
C HIS A 426 10.63 7.39 -11.88
N LEU A 427 10.28 6.10 -11.84
CA LEU A 427 9.44 5.45 -12.86
C LEU A 427 7.93 5.74 -12.74
N LYS A 428 7.44 6.24 -11.60
CA LYS A 428 6.01 6.53 -11.36
C LYS A 428 5.38 7.43 -12.41
N ILE A 429 6.15 8.34 -12.98
CA ILE A 429 5.66 9.27 -14.01
C ILE A 429 5.35 8.54 -15.31
N LEU A 430 6.23 7.63 -15.74
CA LEU A 430 6.01 6.79 -16.91
C LEU A 430 4.81 5.86 -16.70
N GLN A 431 4.59 5.37 -15.47
CA GLN A 431 3.40 4.59 -15.13
C GLN A 431 2.12 5.40 -15.30
N ARG A 432 2.07 6.63 -14.75
CA ARG A 432 0.90 7.51 -14.84
C ARG A 432 0.56 7.94 -16.26
N GLN A 433 1.57 8.11 -17.10
CA GLN A 433 1.37 8.35 -18.52
C GLN A 433 0.79 7.11 -19.25
N GLY A 434 0.66 5.96 -18.58
CA GLY A 434 0.25 4.69 -19.19
C GLY A 434 1.30 4.17 -20.18
N LEU A 435 2.57 4.54 -19.97
CA LEU A 435 3.67 4.07 -20.82
C LEU A 435 4.15 2.71 -20.39
N ILE A 436 4.24 2.50 -19.08
CA ILE A 436 4.67 1.26 -18.47
C ILE A 436 3.73 0.81 -17.35
N GLN A 437 3.73 -0.48 -17.10
CA GLN A 437 3.23 -1.07 -15.86
C GLN A 437 4.42 -1.74 -15.21
N THR A 438 4.95 -1.18 -14.11
CA THR A 438 6.00 -1.88 -13.38
C THR A 438 5.36 -2.92 -12.48
N TRP A 439 5.92 -4.11 -12.51
CA TRP A 439 5.63 -5.12 -11.52
C TRP A 439 6.58 -4.93 -10.33
N SER A 440 6.04 -5.00 -9.12
CA SER A 440 6.81 -4.99 -7.88
C SER A 440 6.26 -6.10 -7.00
N ASP A 441 7.12 -6.80 -6.25
CA ASP A 441 6.75 -7.87 -5.30
C ASP A 441 5.66 -7.45 -4.29
N ARG A 442 5.43 -6.14 -4.13
CA ARG A 442 4.38 -5.55 -3.29
C ARG A 442 2.96 -5.64 -3.88
N CYS A 443 2.80 -6.10 -5.11
CA CYS A 443 1.50 -6.21 -5.79
C CYS A 443 0.83 -7.59 -5.64
N ILE A 444 1.43 -8.51 -4.90
CA ILE A 444 0.93 -9.88 -4.75
C ILE A 444 -0.13 -9.91 -3.65
N LEU A 445 -1.36 -10.20 -4.04
CA LEU A 445 -2.42 -10.54 -3.10
C LEU A 445 -2.07 -11.90 -2.47
N PRO A 446 -2.39 -12.13 -1.19
CA PRO A 446 -2.16 -13.43 -0.59
C PRO A 446 -2.91 -14.54 -1.34
N GLY A 447 -2.16 -15.43 -2.00
CA GLY A 447 -2.67 -16.63 -2.66
C GLY A 447 -2.24 -16.85 -4.11
N ASP A 448 -1.54 -15.90 -4.75
CA ASP A 448 -1.03 -16.07 -6.12
C ASP A 448 0.32 -16.83 -6.12
N LYS A 449 0.48 -17.89 -6.94
CA LYS A 449 1.66 -18.80 -6.93
C LYS A 449 2.94 -18.10 -7.42
N TRP A 450 3.74 -17.57 -6.51
CA TRP A 450 4.82 -16.61 -6.77
C TRP A 450 5.98 -17.09 -7.65
N ALA A 451 6.43 -18.34 -7.52
CA ALA A 451 7.46 -18.86 -8.43
C ALA A 451 6.93 -18.93 -9.87
N THR A 452 5.64 -19.26 -10.03
CA THR A 452 4.96 -19.23 -11.31
C THR A 452 4.70 -17.79 -11.75
N ASP A 453 4.49 -16.86 -10.81
CA ASP A 453 4.22 -15.46 -11.10
C ASP A 453 5.48 -14.66 -11.45
N ILE A 454 6.64 -14.85 -10.80
CA ILE A 454 7.90 -14.22 -11.24
C ILE A 454 8.22 -14.71 -12.65
N ASP A 455 8.19 -16.02 -12.88
CA ASP A 455 8.43 -16.59 -14.20
C ASP A 455 7.39 -16.06 -15.20
N ALA A 456 6.11 -15.97 -14.83
CA ALA A 456 5.06 -15.41 -15.68
C ALA A 456 5.25 -13.92 -15.94
N ASN A 457 5.72 -13.14 -14.96
CA ASN A 457 5.93 -11.70 -15.07
C ASN A 457 7.19 -11.40 -15.88
N LEU A 458 8.27 -12.15 -15.68
CA LEU A 458 9.45 -12.13 -16.53
C LEU A 458 9.08 -12.55 -17.96
N ASN A 459 8.22 -13.56 -18.12
CA ASN A 459 7.70 -14.00 -19.42
C ASN A 459 6.67 -13.05 -20.06
N ARG A 460 6.10 -12.13 -19.29
CA ARG A 460 5.17 -11.10 -19.78
C ARG A 460 5.86 -9.76 -19.99
N ALA A 461 7.06 -9.58 -19.44
CA ALA A 461 7.80 -8.33 -19.51
C ALA A 461 8.21 -8.00 -20.94
N ASP A 462 7.90 -6.77 -21.35
CA ASP A 462 8.38 -6.17 -22.59
C ASP A 462 9.75 -5.49 -22.38
N ILE A 463 9.99 -5.02 -21.16
CA ILE A 463 11.24 -4.40 -20.72
C ILE A 463 11.68 -5.06 -19.40
N ILE A 464 12.94 -5.45 -19.33
CA ILE A 464 13.55 -6.11 -18.18
C ILE A 464 14.74 -5.25 -17.73
N LEU A 465 14.70 -4.74 -16.51
CA LEU A 465 15.79 -3.97 -15.91
C LEU A 465 16.63 -4.90 -15.04
N PHE A 466 17.95 -4.92 -15.25
CA PHE A 466 18.88 -5.55 -14.32
C PHE A 466 19.54 -4.49 -13.46
N LEU A 467 19.34 -4.55 -12.15
CA LEU A 467 19.98 -3.65 -11.21
C LEU A 467 21.34 -4.23 -10.79
N ILE A 468 22.39 -3.78 -11.47
CA ILE A 468 23.71 -4.40 -11.43
C ILE A 468 24.53 -3.91 -10.24
N SER A 469 24.92 -4.87 -9.40
CA SER A 469 25.83 -4.71 -8.27
C SER A 469 26.66 -6.00 -8.09
N ALA A 470 27.64 -5.98 -7.18
CA ALA A 470 28.35 -7.20 -6.80
C ALA A 470 27.40 -8.25 -6.18
N ASP A 471 26.40 -7.81 -5.42
CA ASP A 471 25.39 -8.66 -4.79
C ASP A 471 24.44 -9.29 -5.83
N PHE A 472 24.10 -8.55 -6.90
CA PHE A 472 23.35 -9.09 -8.03
C PHE A 472 24.12 -10.21 -8.74
N ILE A 473 25.41 -10.01 -9.01
CA ILE A 473 26.27 -11.00 -9.69
C ILE A 473 26.50 -12.24 -8.81
N ALA A 474 26.57 -12.06 -7.49
CA ALA A 474 26.74 -13.15 -6.54
C ALA A 474 25.43 -13.93 -6.26
N SER A 475 24.26 -13.35 -6.58
CA SER A 475 22.96 -13.96 -6.32
C SER A 475 22.71 -15.14 -7.27
N GLN A 476 22.61 -16.35 -6.71
CA GLN A 476 22.34 -17.57 -7.49
C GLN A 476 21.02 -17.47 -8.25
N TYR A 477 19.97 -16.91 -7.65
CA TYR A 477 18.66 -16.82 -8.27
C TYR A 477 18.64 -15.81 -9.44
N CYS A 478 19.12 -14.59 -9.20
CA CYS A 478 19.16 -13.54 -10.23
C CYS A 478 20.11 -13.92 -11.37
N TYR A 479 21.29 -14.46 -11.03
CA TYR A 479 22.36 -14.71 -12.00
C TYR A 479 22.23 -16.07 -12.72
N GLU A 480 21.77 -17.14 -12.04
CA GLU A 480 21.69 -18.47 -12.66
C GLU A 480 20.29 -18.83 -13.20
N ILE A 481 19.23 -18.15 -12.75
CA ILE A 481 17.84 -18.47 -13.14
C ILE A 481 17.23 -17.35 -13.98
N GLU A 482 17.06 -16.15 -13.42
CA GLU A 482 16.37 -15.05 -14.11
C GLU A 482 17.18 -14.51 -15.31
N MET A 483 18.51 -14.37 -15.15
CA MET A 483 19.37 -13.78 -16.17
C MET A 483 19.39 -14.59 -17.48
N PRO A 484 19.60 -15.91 -17.49
CA PRO A 484 19.56 -16.68 -18.74
C PRO A 484 18.22 -16.58 -19.48
N GLN A 485 17.10 -16.61 -18.75
CA GLN A 485 15.76 -16.51 -19.34
C GLN A 485 15.49 -15.11 -19.94
N ALA A 486 15.85 -14.06 -19.21
CA ALA A 486 15.75 -12.68 -19.68
C ALA A 486 16.61 -12.43 -20.93
N MET A 487 17.85 -12.96 -20.94
CA MET A 487 18.75 -12.83 -22.09
C MET A 487 18.22 -13.58 -23.31
N ALA A 488 17.66 -14.78 -23.15
CA ALA A 488 17.05 -15.52 -24.26
C ALA A 488 15.89 -14.74 -24.90
N ARG A 489 15.04 -14.09 -24.09
CA ARG A 489 13.96 -13.21 -24.58
C ARG A 489 14.47 -11.94 -25.25
N HIS A 490 15.60 -11.42 -24.79
CA HIS A 490 16.25 -10.29 -25.44
C HIS A 490 16.76 -10.66 -26.83
N GLU A 491 17.44 -11.80 -26.93
CA GLU A 491 17.99 -12.32 -28.19
C GLU A 491 16.88 -12.70 -29.19
N SER A 492 15.73 -13.19 -28.72
CA SER A 492 14.57 -13.46 -29.58
C SER A 492 13.75 -12.22 -29.95
N GLY A 493 14.05 -11.05 -29.36
CA GLY A 493 13.33 -9.79 -29.57
C GLY A 493 12.02 -9.67 -28.80
N GLU A 494 11.62 -10.70 -28.03
CA GLU A 494 10.41 -10.70 -27.20
C GLU A 494 10.44 -9.65 -26.08
N ALA A 495 11.62 -9.33 -25.55
CA ALA A 495 11.81 -8.29 -24.53
C ALA A 495 13.08 -7.46 -24.77
N VAL A 496 13.22 -6.30 -24.12
CA VAL A 496 14.50 -5.57 -24.03
C VAL A 496 15.07 -5.73 -22.64
N VAL A 497 16.31 -6.20 -22.55
CA VAL A 497 17.07 -6.17 -21.28
C VAL A 497 17.90 -4.89 -21.24
N ILE A 498 17.77 -4.14 -20.14
CA ILE A 498 18.51 -2.91 -19.88
C ILE A 498 19.30 -3.07 -18.58
N PRO A 499 20.63 -3.24 -18.64
CA PRO A 499 21.47 -3.19 -17.46
C PRO A 499 21.54 -1.78 -16.88
N ILE A 500 21.26 -1.63 -15.59
CA ILE A 500 21.39 -0.39 -14.82
C ILE A 500 22.50 -0.59 -13.80
N ILE A 501 23.61 0.11 -13.97
CA ILE A 501 24.79 0.01 -13.11
C ILE A 501 24.51 0.78 -11.82
N LEU A 502 24.22 0.07 -10.73
CA LEU A 502 23.94 0.69 -9.44
C LEU A 502 25.22 1.01 -8.68
N ARG A 503 26.10 0.01 -8.56
CA ARG A 503 27.30 0.05 -7.71
C ARG A 503 28.54 -0.31 -8.52
N PRO A 504 29.73 0.19 -8.15
CA PRO A 504 30.98 -0.23 -8.78
C PRO A 504 31.16 -1.75 -8.69
N CYS A 505 31.16 -2.43 -9.82
CA CYS A 505 31.43 -3.87 -9.91
C CYS A 505 31.97 -4.24 -11.31
N ASP A 506 32.51 -5.44 -11.46
CA ASP A 506 33.05 -5.93 -12.74
C ASP A 506 31.97 -6.52 -13.65
N TRP A 507 31.03 -5.66 -14.08
CA TRP A 507 29.95 -6.04 -15.00
C TRP A 507 30.43 -6.19 -16.45
N ARG A 508 31.67 -5.78 -16.77
CA ARG A 508 32.21 -5.90 -18.14
C ARG A 508 32.52 -7.34 -18.53
N ASN A 509 32.64 -8.23 -17.57
CA ASN A 509 32.89 -9.66 -17.78
C ASN A 509 31.62 -10.52 -17.65
N THR A 510 30.42 -9.93 -17.69
CA THR A 510 29.15 -10.66 -17.60
C THR A 510 28.52 -10.93 -18.98
N PRO A 511 27.58 -11.90 -19.08
CA PRO A 511 26.91 -12.23 -20.34
C PRO A 511 26.14 -11.07 -21.00
N PHE A 512 25.68 -10.09 -20.21
CA PHE A 512 24.93 -8.93 -20.67
C PHE A 512 25.82 -7.70 -21.01
N ASN A 513 27.15 -7.85 -21.05
CA ASN A 513 28.08 -6.74 -21.33
C ASN A 513 27.96 -6.12 -22.73
N LYS A 514 27.30 -6.82 -23.66
CA LYS A 514 27.05 -6.36 -25.04
C LYS A 514 25.82 -5.46 -25.16
N LEU A 515 24.99 -5.38 -24.12
CA LEU A 515 23.77 -4.60 -24.12
C LEU A 515 24.06 -3.12 -23.88
N GLY A 516 23.15 -2.24 -24.32
CA GLY A 516 23.20 -0.83 -23.92
C GLY A 516 22.87 -0.69 -22.43
N TRP A 517 23.74 -0.02 -21.66
CA TRP A 517 23.58 0.15 -20.22
C TRP A 517 23.15 1.58 -19.85
N LEU A 518 22.62 1.71 -18.63
CA LEU A 518 22.35 2.98 -17.98
C LEU A 518 23.07 3.04 -16.62
N PRO A 519 23.43 4.22 -16.10
CA PRO A 519 23.38 5.53 -16.77
C PRO A 519 24.29 5.60 -18.02
N GLN A 520 23.98 6.50 -18.97
CA GLN A 520 24.64 6.54 -20.29
C GLN A 520 26.16 6.83 -20.22
N ASN A 521 26.62 7.48 -19.16
CA ASN A 521 28.04 7.77 -18.93
C ASN A 521 28.82 6.58 -18.32
N SER A 522 28.17 5.44 -18.09
CA SER A 522 28.74 4.24 -17.44
C SER A 522 29.17 4.46 -15.98
N GLU A 523 28.79 5.59 -15.38
CA GLU A 523 29.07 5.90 -13.99
C GLU A 523 27.98 5.26 -13.12
N PRO A 524 28.34 4.39 -12.15
CA PRO A 524 27.36 3.75 -11.27
C PRO A 524 26.50 4.77 -10.52
N VAL A 525 25.20 4.51 -10.37
CA VAL A 525 24.26 5.44 -9.72
C VAL A 525 24.77 5.93 -8.35
N THR A 526 25.38 5.04 -7.57
CA THR A 526 25.91 5.36 -6.22
C THR A 526 27.13 6.29 -6.19
N THR A 527 27.80 6.53 -7.33
CA THR A 527 28.97 7.43 -7.38
C THR A 527 28.65 8.84 -7.87
N TRP A 528 27.42 9.09 -8.33
CA TRP A 528 26.99 10.42 -8.74
C TRP A 528 26.91 11.36 -7.53
N GLY A 529 27.34 12.62 -7.71
CA GLY A 529 27.21 13.64 -6.68
C GLY A 529 25.75 14.00 -6.35
N ASP A 530 24.85 13.80 -7.30
CA ASP A 530 23.39 13.93 -7.14
C ASP A 530 22.72 12.65 -7.69
N ARG A 531 22.14 11.86 -6.79
CA ARG A 531 21.45 10.61 -7.14
C ARG A 531 20.19 10.86 -7.97
N ASP A 532 19.45 11.95 -7.73
CA ASP A 532 18.26 12.26 -8.52
C ASP A 532 18.63 12.56 -9.98
N ALA A 533 19.77 13.23 -10.20
CA ALA A 533 20.28 13.43 -11.54
C ALA A 533 20.67 12.11 -12.24
N ALA A 534 21.22 11.15 -11.49
CA ALA A 534 21.54 9.82 -11.99
C ALA A 534 20.27 9.06 -12.40
N TRP A 535 19.26 9.05 -11.53
CA TRP A 535 17.99 8.38 -11.80
C TRP A 535 17.20 9.04 -12.92
N LEU A 536 17.22 10.37 -13.04
CA LEU A 536 16.63 11.08 -14.17
C LEU A 536 17.33 10.72 -15.49
N ASN A 537 18.64 10.47 -15.49
CA ASN A 537 19.35 9.94 -16.66
C ASN A 537 18.83 8.54 -17.04
N VAL A 538 18.66 7.67 -16.04
CA VAL A 538 18.11 6.32 -16.22
C VAL A 538 16.67 6.37 -16.74
N GLU A 539 15.78 7.17 -16.14
CA GLU A 539 14.38 7.36 -16.57
C GLU A 539 14.31 7.82 -18.03
N ARG A 540 15.15 8.79 -18.43
CA ARG A 540 15.22 9.28 -19.82
C ARG A 540 15.67 8.19 -20.79
N GLY A 541 16.65 7.38 -20.40
CA GLY A 541 17.10 6.22 -21.18
C GLY A 541 16.00 5.19 -21.37
N ILE A 542 15.29 4.84 -20.30
CA ILE A 542 14.15 3.91 -20.34
C ILE A 542 13.02 4.49 -21.22
N LYS A 543 12.73 5.78 -21.11
CA LYS A 543 11.71 6.46 -21.93
C LYS A 543 12.03 6.39 -23.42
N ALA A 544 13.31 6.50 -23.81
CA ALA A 544 13.72 6.35 -25.20
C ALA A 544 13.45 4.93 -25.72
N VAL A 545 13.79 3.89 -24.93
CA VAL A 545 13.50 2.49 -25.28
C VAL A 545 11.99 2.22 -25.39
N ILE A 546 11.18 2.81 -24.49
CA ILE A 546 9.71 2.71 -24.57
C ILE A 546 9.21 3.30 -25.90
N GLN A 547 9.73 4.45 -26.31
CA GLN A 547 9.31 5.11 -27.55
C GLN A 547 9.66 4.27 -28.79
N GLU A 548 10.85 3.68 -28.83
CA GLU A 548 11.27 2.76 -29.88
C GLU A 548 10.36 1.53 -29.95
N ARG A 549 10.12 0.88 -28.81
CA ARG A 549 9.25 -0.31 -28.73
C ARG A 549 7.80 -0.05 -29.09
N LYS A 550 7.25 1.12 -28.76
CA LYS A 550 5.91 1.51 -29.21
C LYS A 550 5.89 1.85 -30.71
N GLY A 551 6.98 2.39 -31.25
CA GLY A 551 7.16 2.60 -32.68
C GLY A 551 7.16 1.30 -33.50
N ASP A 552 7.82 0.25 -33.01
CA ASP A 552 7.86 -1.08 -33.66
C ASP A 552 6.53 -1.84 -33.62
N ARG A 553 5.64 -1.49 -32.68
CA ARG A 553 4.30 -2.09 -32.51
C ARG A 553 3.19 -1.38 -33.29
N SER A 554 3.47 -0.20 -33.84
CA SER A 554 2.55 0.65 -34.60
C SER A 554 2.64 0.33 -36.09
#